data_AF-W9ZH82-F1
#
_entry.id   AF-W9ZH82-F1
#
_cell.length_a   1.000
_cell.length_b   1.000
_cell.length_c   1.000
_cell.angle_alpha   90.00
_cell.angle_beta   90.00
_cell.angle_gamma   90.00
#
_symmetry.space_group_name_H-M   'P 1'
#
loop_
_entity.id
_entity.type
_entity.pdbx_description
1 polymer ?
#
loop_
_entity_poly.entity_id
_entity_poly.type
_entity_poly.pdbx_seq_one_letter_code
_entity_poly.pdbx_strand_id
1 'polypeptide(L)'
;MSFVASQEQVRAFEEFSSKPSFSQEAIVVDFTTTPEYVRSVLPPGLEPGDTPTGHILMATMESKLCGEFDCAIVSLDVKFRGKAGTFMLEIIISNDLPVTWGREVWGEAKKTGTCRLWRSGDWRYAYAERNGVRLIEIQAKFGQDLAPGIRDSVNFEIKAYPHAQGRGLQWEPLVSTLQVREHDVHHSVGDGRLVIRGTTADPLHSIPIESVGHFKYTTGRADYTVVSVDELGVGQAYLPHLIGRHYEDVRVHKVGAEWTGLRDEEVEAESFPVRRFNTPGFKNSK
;
A
#
# COMPACT_ATOMS: atom_id res chain seq x y z
N MET A 1 13.20 -28.44 -8.22
CA MET A 1 13.68 -27.73 -7.01
C MET A 1 13.79 -28.74 -5.87
N SER A 2 14.77 -28.57 -4.98
CA SER A 2 14.92 -29.34 -3.74
C SER A 2 14.17 -28.62 -2.60
N PHE A 3 13.83 -29.33 -1.52
CA PHE A 3 13.34 -28.72 -0.28
C PHE A 3 14.43 -27.92 0.46
N VAL A 4 15.70 -28.07 0.06
CA VAL A 4 16.84 -27.31 0.57
C VAL A 4 17.45 -26.51 -0.57
N ALA A 5 17.55 -25.20 -0.42
CA ALA A 5 18.21 -24.33 -1.38
C ALA A 5 19.70 -24.68 -1.51
N SER A 6 20.22 -24.68 -2.74
CA SER A 6 21.67 -24.76 -2.97
C SER A 6 22.36 -23.47 -2.52
N GLN A 7 23.67 -23.51 -2.31
CA GLN A 7 24.46 -22.32 -2.00
C GLN A 7 24.39 -21.26 -3.11
N GLU A 8 24.23 -21.68 -4.37
CA GLU A 8 24.02 -20.78 -5.50
C GLU A 8 22.68 -20.05 -5.39
N GLN A 9 21.60 -20.77 -5.03
CA GLN A 9 20.28 -20.17 -4.82
C GLN A 9 20.27 -19.18 -3.65
N VAL A 10 20.97 -19.50 -2.54
CA VAL A 10 21.11 -18.59 -1.40
C VAL A 10 21.85 -17.31 -1.82
N ARG A 11 22.98 -17.43 -2.53
CA ARG A 11 23.73 -16.25 -3.02
C ARG A 11 22.89 -15.39 -3.96
N ALA A 12 22.16 -16.00 -4.88
CA ALA A 12 21.27 -15.27 -5.78
C ALA A 12 20.17 -14.53 -5.00
N PHE A 13 19.58 -15.19 -3.99
CA PHE A 13 18.60 -14.56 -3.11
C PHE A 13 19.18 -13.36 -2.36
N GLU A 14 20.35 -13.50 -1.74
CA GLU A 14 21.03 -12.42 -1.02
C GLU A 14 21.42 -11.27 -1.93
N GLU A 15 21.98 -11.56 -3.11
CA GLU A 15 22.39 -10.57 -4.09
C GLU A 15 21.20 -9.70 -4.52
N PHE A 16 20.12 -10.31 -5.00
CA PHE A 16 18.96 -9.57 -5.44
C PHE A 16 18.25 -8.87 -4.28
N SER A 17 18.10 -9.52 -3.12
CA SER A 17 17.36 -8.96 -1.98
C SER A 17 18.10 -7.80 -1.31
N SER A 18 19.43 -7.74 -1.45
CA SER A 18 20.23 -6.62 -0.92
C SER A 18 20.12 -5.35 -1.75
N LYS A 19 19.66 -5.45 -3.01
CA LYS A 19 19.49 -4.32 -3.94
C LYS A 19 18.16 -4.42 -4.71
N PRO A 20 17.01 -4.35 -4.02
CA PRO A 20 15.73 -4.50 -4.68
C PRO A 20 15.49 -3.41 -5.72
N SER A 21 15.13 -3.85 -6.92
CA SER A 21 14.83 -2.98 -8.06
C SER A 21 13.55 -3.46 -8.71
N PHE A 22 12.70 -2.51 -9.09
CA PHE A 22 11.42 -2.76 -9.73
C PHE A 22 11.30 -1.93 -11.00
N SER A 23 11.09 -2.58 -12.14
CA SER A 23 10.51 -1.91 -13.30
C SER A 23 9.08 -1.54 -12.94
N GLN A 24 8.62 -0.35 -13.30
CA GLN A 24 7.29 0.10 -12.94
C GLN A 24 6.61 0.94 -14.02
N GLU A 25 5.30 0.78 -14.08
CA GLU A 25 4.37 1.77 -14.61
C GLU A 25 3.35 2.11 -13.53
N ALA A 26 3.27 3.39 -13.17
CA ALA A 26 2.51 3.83 -12.01
C ALA A 26 1.66 5.07 -12.32
N ILE A 27 0.51 5.16 -11.64
CA ILE A 27 -0.27 6.37 -11.49
C ILE A 27 -0.29 6.72 -10.01
N VAL A 28 0.08 7.95 -9.67
CA VAL A 28 0.01 8.49 -8.31
C VAL A 28 -0.97 9.64 -8.27
N VAL A 29 -1.86 9.64 -7.27
CA VAL A 29 -2.71 10.79 -6.94
C VAL A 29 -2.48 11.19 -5.48
N ASP A 30 -2.08 12.44 -5.29
CA ASP A 30 -1.96 13.03 -3.96
C ASP A 30 -3.33 13.50 -3.50
N PHE A 31 -3.61 13.36 -2.22
CA PHE A 31 -4.83 13.86 -1.59
C PHE A 31 -4.53 14.54 -0.27
N THR A 32 -5.41 15.48 0.09
CA THR A 32 -5.42 16.11 1.41
C THR A 32 -6.46 15.42 2.30
N THR A 33 -6.12 15.24 3.57
CA THR A 33 -6.99 14.66 4.59
C THR A 33 -6.93 15.50 5.86
N THR A 34 -7.57 15.05 6.93
CA THR A 34 -7.61 15.77 8.20
C THR A 34 -6.42 15.40 9.11
N PRO A 35 -5.85 16.37 9.86
CA PRO A 35 -4.87 16.07 10.89
C PRO A 35 -5.35 15.06 11.95
N GLU A 36 -6.66 15.07 12.24
CA GLU A 36 -7.32 14.17 13.18
C GLU A 36 -7.26 12.72 12.68
N TYR A 37 -7.58 12.50 11.40
CA TYR A 37 -7.49 11.18 10.80
C TYR A 37 -6.05 10.67 10.82
N VAL A 38 -5.08 11.48 10.39
CA VAL A 38 -3.66 11.09 10.40
C VAL A 38 -3.25 10.62 11.80
N ARG A 39 -3.49 11.42 12.84
CA ARG A 39 -3.15 11.05 14.22
C ARG A 39 -3.85 9.77 14.71
N SER A 40 -5.06 9.49 14.23
CA SER A 40 -5.83 8.30 14.64
C SER A 40 -5.30 6.98 14.09
N VAL A 41 -4.61 6.99 12.94
CA VAL A 41 -4.16 5.76 12.25
C VAL A 41 -2.66 5.51 12.36
N LEU A 42 -1.86 6.53 12.68
CA LEU A 42 -0.42 6.36 12.84
C LEU A 42 -0.08 5.50 14.07
N PRO A 43 0.84 4.54 13.92
CA PRO A 43 1.33 3.78 15.05
C PRO A 43 2.14 4.68 16.01
N PRO A 44 2.16 4.34 17.31
CA PRO A 44 3.10 4.95 18.24
C PRO A 44 4.53 4.93 17.69
N GLY A 45 5.27 6.02 17.88
CA GLY A 45 6.64 6.19 17.37
C GLY A 45 6.75 6.92 16.03
N LEU A 46 5.66 6.98 15.24
CA LEU A 46 5.57 7.86 14.07
C LEU A 46 4.84 9.16 14.41
N GLU A 47 5.28 10.24 13.77
CA GLU A 47 4.69 11.57 13.87
C GLU A 47 4.02 11.93 12.54
N PRO A 48 2.96 12.77 12.53
CA PRO A 48 2.42 13.31 11.29
C PRO A 48 3.47 14.08 10.48
N GLY A 49 3.32 14.07 9.15
CA GLY A 49 4.07 14.96 8.27
C GLY A 49 3.74 16.45 8.52
N ASP A 50 4.42 17.34 7.80
CA ASP A 50 4.19 18.79 7.91
C ASP A 50 2.79 19.21 7.47
N THR A 51 2.18 18.41 6.58
CA THR A 51 0.80 18.58 6.11
C THR A 51 0.08 17.23 6.15
N PRO A 52 -1.25 17.21 6.31
CA PRO A 52 -2.04 15.98 6.29
C PRO A 52 -2.24 15.49 4.85
N THR A 53 -1.16 15.02 4.25
CA THR A 53 -1.10 14.58 2.85
C THR A 53 -1.02 13.07 2.80
N GLY A 54 -1.74 12.48 1.85
CA GLY A 54 -1.62 11.08 1.50
C GLY A 54 -1.52 10.86 0.02
N HIS A 55 -1.16 9.63 -0.36
CA HIS A 55 -0.91 9.25 -1.73
C HIS A 55 -1.61 7.94 -2.03
N ILE A 56 -2.17 7.84 -3.24
CA ILE A 56 -2.67 6.59 -3.78
C ILE A 56 -1.86 6.29 -5.02
N LEU A 57 -1.16 5.17 -5.00
CA LEU A 57 -0.43 4.62 -6.13
C LEU A 57 -1.18 3.42 -6.69
N MET A 58 -1.31 3.36 -8.01
CA MET A 58 -1.76 2.19 -8.78
C MET A 58 -0.66 1.85 -9.76
N ALA A 59 -0.11 0.63 -9.73
CA ALA A 59 1.00 0.28 -10.61
C ALA A 59 1.00 -1.17 -11.09
N THR A 60 1.71 -1.40 -12.19
CA THR A 60 2.22 -2.69 -12.61
C THR A 60 3.73 -2.68 -12.43
N MET A 61 4.30 -3.70 -11.78
CA MET A 61 5.71 -3.78 -11.42
C MET A 61 6.31 -5.14 -11.75
N GLU A 62 7.63 -5.18 -11.99
CA GLU A 62 8.38 -6.40 -12.27
C GLU A 62 9.73 -6.40 -11.54
N SER A 63 10.08 -7.52 -10.91
CA SER A 63 11.35 -7.67 -10.20
C SER A 63 11.93 -9.08 -10.23
N LYS A 64 13.25 -9.20 -10.13
CA LYS A 64 13.94 -10.48 -9.93
C LYS A 64 13.59 -11.16 -8.60
N LEU A 65 13.06 -10.41 -7.64
CA LEU A 65 12.74 -10.88 -6.30
C LEU A 65 11.44 -11.67 -6.25
N CYS A 66 10.44 -11.18 -6.97
CA CYS A 66 9.07 -11.65 -6.82
C CYS A 66 8.28 -11.71 -8.13
N GLY A 67 8.96 -11.59 -9.28
CA GLY A 67 8.33 -11.61 -10.60
C GLY A 67 7.52 -10.35 -10.89
N GLU A 68 6.54 -10.48 -11.78
CA GLU A 68 5.56 -9.46 -12.11
C GLU A 68 4.39 -9.43 -11.12
N PHE A 69 3.88 -8.23 -10.84
CA PHE A 69 2.68 -8.03 -10.04
C PHE A 69 2.04 -6.67 -10.31
N ASP A 70 0.76 -6.57 -9.99
CA ASP A 70 -0.01 -5.35 -10.00
C ASP A 70 -0.28 -4.93 -8.55
N CYS A 71 -0.24 -3.64 -8.26
CA CYS A 71 -0.39 -3.14 -6.90
C CYS A 71 -1.24 -1.87 -6.80
N ALA A 72 -1.79 -1.70 -5.60
CA ALA A 72 -2.34 -0.45 -5.12
C ALA A 72 -1.78 -0.17 -3.72
N ILE A 73 -1.30 1.06 -3.50
CA ILE A 73 -0.73 1.49 -2.23
C ILE A 73 -1.43 2.76 -1.80
N VAL A 74 -1.87 2.82 -0.53
CA VAL A 74 -2.33 4.04 0.12
C VAL A 74 -1.36 4.39 1.23
N SER A 75 -0.75 5.56 1.18
CA SER A 75 0.23 6.02 2.17
C SER A 75 -0.09 7.42 2.70
N LEU A 76 0.54 7.76 3.83
CA LEU A 76 0.51 9.09 4.43
C LEU A 76 1.93 9.63 4.56
N ASP A 77 2.05 10.95 4.47
CA ASP A 77 3.25 11.68 4.89
C ASP A 77 3.40 11.62 6.41
N VAL A 78 4.59 11.20 6.85
CA VAL A 78 4.93 11.02 8.26
C VAL A 78 6.34 11.50 8.55
N LYS A 79 6.69 11.52 9.83
CA LYS A 79 8.07 11.62 10.30
C LYS A 79 8.39 10.49 11.25
N PHE A 80 9.61 9.99 11.18
CA PHE A 80 10.19 9.13 12.20
C PHE A 80 11.43 9.82 12.78
N ARG A 81 11.41 10.12 14.08
CA ARG A 81 12.49 10.86 14.77
C ARG A 81 12.86 12.15 14.03
N GLY A 82 11.84 12.90 13.59
CA GLY A 82 11.98 14.15 12.83
C GLY A 82 12.33 14.01 11.34
N LYS A 83 12.65 12.80 10.83
CA LYS A 83 12.94 12.58 9.41
C LYS A 83 11.66 12.36 8.62
N ALA A 84 11.41 13.18 7.59
CA ALA A 84 10.27 13.04 6.71
C ALA A 84 10.35 11.78 5.81
N GLY A 85 9.20 11.19 5.54
CA GLY A 85 9.01 10.05 4.63
C GLY A 85 7.54 9.65 4.56
N THR A 86 7.26 8.50 3.95
CA THR A 86 5.89 7.97 3.86
C THR A 86 5.72 6.70 4.67
N PHE A 87 4.49 6.44 5.10
CA PHE A 87 4.09 5.20 5.76
C PHE A 87 2.83 4.63 5.11
N MET A 88 2.85 3.35 4.78
CA MET A 88 1.77 2.70 4.04
C MET A 88 0.66 2.21 4.99
N LEU A 89 -0.57 2.61 4.70
CA LEU A 89 -1.77 2.19 5.41
C LEU A 89 -2.36 0.90 4.81
N GLU A 90 -2.42 0.85 3.48
CA GLU A 90 -3.06 -0.22 2.73
C GLU A 90 -2.18 -0.60 1.54
N ILE A 91 -1.96 -1.90 1.33
CA ILE A 91 -1.21 -2.40 0.18
C ILE A 91 -1.93 -3.63 -0.38
N ILE A 92 -2.54 -3.48 -1.55
CA ILE A 92 -3.24 -4.56 -2.27
C ILE A 92 -2.36 -5.01 -3.42
N ILE A 93 -2.04 -6.29 -3.48
CA ILE A 93 -1.03 -6.85 -4.38
C ILE A 93 -1.57 -8.11 -5.05
N SER A 94 -1.32 -8.26 -6.36
CA SER A 94 -1.54 -9.54 -7.03
C SER A 94 -0.36 -10.50 -6.82
N ASN A 95 -0.65 -11.79 -6.91
CA ASN A 95 0.30 -12.90 -6.69
C ASN A 95 0.72 -13.08 -5.22
N ASP A 96 1.14 -14.30 -4.88
CA ASP A 96 1.50 -14.70 -3.52
C ASP A 96 2.93 -14.32 -3.15
N LEU A 97 3.90 -14.56 -4.04
CA LEU A 97 5.31 -14.30 -3.78
C LEU A 97 5.63 -12.83 -3.42
N PRO A 98 5.08 -11.80 -4.11
CA PRO A 98 5.29 -10.41 -3.73
C PRO A 98 4.66 -10.04 -2.37
N VAL A 99 3.55 -10.70 -1.99
CA VAL A 99 2.92 -10.55 -0.67
C VAL A 99 3.79 -11.15 0.41
N THR A 100 4.19 -12.41 0.25
CA THR A 100 5.04 -13.14 1.19
C THR A 100 6.36 -12.41 1.39
N TRP A 101 7.06 -12.08 0.31
CA TRP A 101 8.36 -11.42 0.37
C TRP A 101 8.29 -10.05 1.06
N GLY A 102 7.30 -9.21 0.72
CA GLY A 102 7.16 -7.89 1.35
C GLY A 102 6.88 -7.94 2.84
N ARG A 103 5.99 -8.85 3.27
CA ARG A 103 5.66 -9.07 4.68
C ARG A 103 6.83 -9.67 5.48
N GLU A 104 7.56 -10.60 4.87
CA GLU A 104 8.62 -11.35 5.56
C GLU A 104 9.97 -10.63 5.56
N VAL A 105 10.25 -9.81 4.55
CA VAL A 105 11.53 -9.09 4.44
C VAL A 105 11.41 -7.71 5.06
N TRP A 106 10.48 -6.88 4.59
CA TRP A 106 10.34 -5.47 5.00
C TRP A 106 9.29 -5.23 6.08
N GLY A 107 8.30 -6.12 6.22
CA GLY A 107 7.19 -5.92 7.17
C GLY A 107 6.03 -5.12 6.62
N GLU A 108 5.89 -5.06 5.29
CA GLU A 108 4.79 -4.36 4.63
C GLU A 108 3.44 -5.00 4.94
N ALA A 109 2.39 -4.19 5.09
CA ALA A 109 1.02 -4.66 5.35
C ALA A 109 0.30 -5.18 4.08
N LYS A 110 0.97 -6.03 3.30
CA LYS A 110 0.43 -6.54 2.03
C LYS A 110 -0.73 -7.49 2.24
N LYS A 111 -1.75 -7.32 1.40
CA LYS A 111 -2.93 -8.17 1.29
C LYS A 111 -3.16 -8.56 -0.17
N THR A 112 -3.46 -9.83 -0.41
CA THR A 112 -3.70 -10.33 -1.77
C THR A 112 -5.00 -9.78 -2.33
N GLY A 113 -4.95 -9.26 -3.56
CA GLY A 113 -6.12 -8.79 -4.31
C GLY A 113 -5.85 -8.73 -5.80
N THR A 114 -6.78 -8.18 -6.55
CA THR A 114 -6.64 -7.97 -8.00
C THR A 114 -6.45 -6.49 -8.29
N CYS A 115 -5.32 -6.15 -8.88
CA CYS A 115 -5.08 -4.81 -9.42
C CYS A 115 -4.87 -4.92 -10.93
N ARG A 116 -5.26 -3.89 -11.68
CA ARG A 116 -5.05 -3.82 -13.14
C ARG A 116 -4.88 -2.39 -13.60
N LEU A 117 -4.08 -2.19 -14.64
CA LEU A 117 -3.86 -0.91 -15.33
C LEU A 117 -3.96 -1.12 -16.85
N TRP A 118 -4.81 -0.31 -17.49
CA TRP A 118 -5.01 -0.28 -18.94
C TRP A 118 -4.68 1.07 -19.55
N ARG A 119 -4.33 1.03 -20.84
CA ARG A 119 -3.85 2.17 -21.63
C ARG A 119 -4.71 2.32 -22.88
N SER A 120 -5.08 3.55 -23.22
CA SER A 120 -5.75 3.87 -24.49
C SER A 120 -5.36 5.29 -24.92
N GLY A 121 -4.34 5.41 -25.79
CA GLY A 121 -3.72 6.70 -26.11
C GLY A 121 -3.24 7.40 -24.83
N ASP A 122 -3.69 8.63 -24.62
CA ASP A 122 -3.37 9.44 -23.45
C ASP A 122 -4.17 9.08 -22.19
N TRP A 123 -5.11 8.13 -22.31
CA TRP A 123 -5.94 7.70 -21.19
C TRP A 123 -5.33 6.53 -20.45
N ARG A 124 -5.49 6.54 -19.13
CA ARG A 124 -5.28 5.38 -18.28
C ARG A 124 -6.52 5.09 -17.47
N TYR A 125 -6.76 3.79 -17.27
CA TYR A 125 -7.76 3.29 -16.37
C TYR A 125 -7.13 2.23 -15.48
N ALA A 126 -7.30 2.35 -14.17
CA ALA A 126 -6.77 1.39 -13.21
C ALA A 126 -7.77 1.09 -12.11
N TYR A 127 -7.71 -0.11 -11.54
CA TYR A 127 -8.47 -0.43 -10.33
C TYR A 127 -7.72 -1.38 -9.41
N ALA A 128 -8.11 -1.34 -8.13
CA ALA A 128 -7.78 -2.33 -7.11
C ALA A 128 -9.07 -2.94 -6.55
N GLU A 129 -9.11 -4.26 -6.45
CA GLU A 129 -10.25 -5.04 -6.00
C GLU A 129 -9.80 -6.09 -4.97
N ARG A 130 -10.56 -6.22 -3.88
CA ARG A 130 -10.36 -7.27 -2.89
C ARG A 130 -11.72 -7.77 -2.43
N ASN A 131 -11.84 -9.09 -2.26
CA ASN A 131 -13.08 -9.75 -1.81
C ASN A 131 -14.33 -9.35 -2.63
N GLY A 132 -14.17 -9.18 -3.96
CA GLY A 132 -15.26 -8.82 -4.87
C GLY A 132 -15.67 -7.34 -4.86
N VAL A 133 -14.96 -6.48 -4.12
CA VAL A 133 -15.25 -5.05 -4.04
C VAL A 133 -14.12 -4.25 -4.67
N ARG A 134 -14.46 -3.45 -5.67
CA ARG A 134 -13.50 -2.56 -6.32
C ARG A 134 -13.24 -1.32 -5.46
N LEU A 135 -12.22 -1.41 -4.63
CA LEU A 135 -11.86 -0.46 -3.58
C LEU A 135 -11.35 0.87 -4.14
N ILE A 136 -10.52 0.82 -5.19
CA ILE A 136 -9.93 2.01 -5.81
C ILE A 136 -10.19 1.93 -7.32
N GLU A 137 -10.65 3.02 -7.93
CA GLU A 137 -10.69 3.18 -9.38
C GLU A 137 -10.13 4.53 -9.79
N ILE A 138 -9.26 4.52 -10.80
CA ILE A 138 -8.71 5.71 -11.41
C ILE A 138 -9.04 5.71 -12.90
N GLN A 139 -9.51 6.86 -13.39
CA GLN A 139 -9.58 7.15 -14.81
C GLN A 139 -9.00 8.54 -15.03
N ALA A 140 -7.91 8.64 -15.78
CA ALA A 140 -7.22 9.91 -15.99
C ALA A 140 -6.73 10.05 -17.43
N LYS A 141 -6.68 11.29 -17.90
CA LYS A 141 -6.04 11.66 -19.16
C LYS A 141 -4.75 12.41 -18.85
N PHE A 142 -3.65 11.94 -19.41
CA PHE A 142 -2.33 12.53 -19.20
C PHE A 142 -1.93 13.44 -20.38
N GLY A 143 -1.17 14.47 -20.06
CA GLY A 143 -0.64 15.41 -21.05
C GLY A 143 0.58 14.85 -21.78
N GLN A 144 1.36 15.77 -22.35
CA GLN A 144 2.64 15.44 -22.96
C GLN A 144 3.65 15.01 -21.90
N ASP A 145 4.59 14.16 -22.32
CA ASP A 145 5.72 13.77 -21.50
C ASP A 145 6.56 14.99 -21.12
N LEU A 146 6.89 15.03 -19.84
CA LEU A 146 7.85 15.96 -19.26
C LEU A 146 9.27 15.40 -19.42
N ALA A 147 10.28 16.24 -19.19
CA ALA A 147 11.67 15.81 -19.29
C ALA A 147 11.98 14.70 -18.27
N PRO A 148 12.68 13.61 -18.66
CA PRO A 148 13.07 12.54 -17.74
C PRO A 148 13.77 13.05 -16.49
N GLY A 149 13.59 12.34 -15.38
CA GLY A 149 14.05 12.81 -14.08
C GLY A 149 14.47 11.70 -13.13
N ILE A 150 15.17 12.09 -12.08
CA ILE A 150 15.46 11.22 -10.93
C ILE A 150 14.84 11.87 -9.70
N ARG A 151 14.10 11.09 -8.92
CA ARG A 151 13.52 11.52 -7.65
C ARG A 151 14.00 10.59 -6.54
N ASP A 152 14.32 11.18 -5.39
CA ASP A 152 14.66 10.44 -4.18
C ASP A 152 13.54 10.64 -3.15
N SER A 153 13.11 9.57 -2.51
CA SER A 153 12.11 9.58 -1.43
C SER A 153 12.49 8.62 -0.30
N VAL A 154 11.74 8.68 0.80
CA VAL A 154 11.97 7.84 1.98
C VAL A 154 10.66 7.17 2.38
N ASN A 155 10.71 5.86 2.61
CA ASN A 155 9.61 5.07 3.13
C ASN A 155 9.99 4.48 4.48
N PHE A 156 9.03 4.39 5.39
CA PHE A 156 9.17 3.68 6.65
C PHE A 156 8.30 2.43 6.64
N GLU A 157 8.90 1.28 6.88
CA GLU A 157 8.20 -0.01 6.99
C GLU A 157 8.40 -0.58 8.40
N ILE A 158 7.33 -1.09 9.01
CA ILE A 158 7.39 -1.60 10.39
C ILE A 158 7.13 -3.11 10.41
N LYS A 159 8.18 -3.87 10.70
CA LYS A 159 8.18 -5.32 10.80
C LYS A 159 7.87 -5.77 12.23
N ALA A 160 6.75 -6.48 12.39
CA ALA A 160 6.37 -7.14 13.64
C ALA A 160 5.54 -8.40 13.37
N TYR A 161 5.54 -9.34 14.31
CA TYR A 161 4.79 -10.59 14.21
C TYR A 161 4.01 -10.86 15.50
N PRO A 162 2.82 -11.49 15.42
CA PRO A 162 2.15 -12.00 16.61
C PRO A 162 2.98 -13.12 17.25
N HIS A 163 2.92 -13.24 18.57
CA HIS A 163 3.58 -14.32 19.29
C HIS A 163 2.95 -15.67 18.92
N ALA A 164 3.75 -16.72 18.80
CA ALA A 164 3.30 -18.08 18.48
C ALA A 164 2.27 -18.70 19.48
N GLN A 165 2.07 -18.10 20.66
CA GLN A 165 1.06 -18.53 21.63
C GLN A 165 -0.28 -17.79 21.43
N GLY A 166 -0.38 -16.94 20.42
CA GLY A 166 -1.57 -16.14 20.12
C GLY A 166 -1.77 -14.94 21.04
N ARG A 167 -0.76 -14.52 21.82
CA ARG A 167 -0.86 -13.42 22.78
C ARG A 167 0.29 -12.44 22.60
N GLY A 168 -0.04 -11.21 22.22
CA GLY A 168 0.93 -10.14 22.05
C GLY A 168 1.82 -10.30 20.82
N LEU A 169 2.84 -9.45 20.73
CA LEU A 169 3.90 -9.50 19.72
C LEU A 169 4.99 -10.48 20.10
N GLN A 170 5.62 -11.09 19.08
CA GLN A 170 6.73 -12.01 19.22
C GLN A 170 8.01 -11.33 19.71
N TRP A 171 8.25 -10.09 19.24
CA TRP A 171 9.42 -9.25 19.56
C TRP A 171 9.04 -7.75 19.52
N GLU A 172 9.99 -6.89 19.90
CA GLU A 172 9.90 -5.45 19.65
C GLU A 172 9.74 -5.16 18.15
N PRO A 173 8.76 -4.34 17.72
CA PRO A 173 8.64 -3.91 16.33
C PRO A 173 9.91 -3.22 15.84
N LEU A 174 10.34 -3.58 14.63
CA LEU A 174 11.46 -2.93 13.97
C LEU A 174 10.95 -2.00 12.88
N VAL A 175 11.48 -0.78 12.81
CA VAL A 175 11.21 0.16 11.72
C VAL A 175 12.41 0.22 10.80
N SER A 176 12.17 -0.10 9.53
CA SER A 176 13.16 0.03 8.46
C SER A 176 12.99 1.39 7.79
N THR A 177 14.08 2.12 7.63
CA THR A 177 14.12 3.31 6.78
C THR A 177 14.62 2.90 5.40
N LEU A 178 13.77 3.04 4.39
CA LEU A 178 14.11 2.75 3.01
C LEU A 178 14.29 4.05 2.24
N GLN A 179 15.41 4.19 1.55
CA GLN A 179 15.56 5.18 0.49
C GLN A 179 15.08 4.58 -0.82
N VAL A 180 14.27 5.33 -1.56
CA VAL A 180 13.79 4.95 -2.88
C VAL A 180 14.31 5.96 -3.88
N ARG A 181 15.02 5.46 -4.89
CA ARG A 181 15.47 6.25 -6.03
C ARG A 181 14.66 5.85 -7.25
N GLU A 182 13.85 6.78 -7.74
CA GLU A 182 13.02 6.60 -8.92
C GLU A 182 13.69 7.23 -10.14
N HIS A 183 13.82 6.45 -11.20
CA HIS A 183 14.29 6.86 -12.51
C HIS A 183 13.09 6.97 -13.44
N ASP A 184 12.55 8.17 -13.58
CA ASP A 184 11.38 8.47 -14.40
C ASP A 184 11.81 8.62 -15.85
N VAL A 185 11.57 7.58 -16.65
CA VAL A 185 11.92 7.55 -18.08
C VAL A 185 10.88 8.28 -18.91
N HIS A 186 9.61 8.01 -18.63
CA HIS A 186 8.47 8.79 -19.12
C HIS A 186 7.65 9.23 -17.92
N HIS A 187 7.31 10.50 -17.86
CA HIS A 187 6.33 10.97 -16.88
C HIS A 187 5.52 12.13 -17.41
N SER A 188 4.29 12.22 -16.94
CA SER A 188 3.36 13.27 -17.33
C SER A 188 2.35 13.53 -16.21
N VAL A 189 1.73 14.70 -16.29
CA VAL A 189 0.67 15.12 -15.36
C VAL A 189 -0.66 15.10 -16.10
N GLY A 190 -1.72 14.72 -15.38
CA GLY A 190 -3.05 14.55 -15.95
C GLY A 190 -4.16 14.90 -14.98
N ASP A 191 -5.35 15.02 -15.54
CA ASP A 191 -6.58 15.24 -14.79
C ASP A 191 -7.46 14.01 -14.91
N GLY A 192 -8.20 13.72 -13.84
CA GLY A 192 -8.99 12.51 -13.80
C GLY A 192 -9.98 12.43 -12.66
N ARG A 193 -10.51 11.22 -12.51
CA ARG A 193 -11.44 10.82 -11.47
C ARG A 193 -10.83 9.70 -10.63
N LEU A 194 -10.92 9.87 -9.31
CA LEU A 194 -10.68 8.85 -8.31
C LEU A 194 -12.02 8.40 -7.72
N VAL A 195 -12.24 7.09 -7.61
CA VAL A 195 -13.34 6.50 -6.85
C VAL A 195 -12.75 5.67 -5.72
N ILE A 196 -13.24 5.91 -4.51
CA ILE A 196 -12.88 5.15 -3.31
C ILE A 196 -14.11 4.46 -2.76
N ARG A 197 -13.98 3.18 -2.46
CA ARG A 197 -14.90 2.38 -1.66
C ARG A 197 -14.16 1.81 -0.47
N GLY A 198 -14.88 1.37 0.54
CA GLY A 198 -14.27 0.53 1.56
C GLY A 198 -15.21 -0.56 2.02
N THR A 199 -14.63 -1.52 2.69
CA THR A 199 -15.28 -2.64 3.36
C THR A 199 -14.89 -2.63 4.83
N THR A 200 -15.40 -3.57 5.62
CA THR A 200 -14.90 -3.80 6.99
C THR A 200 -13.43 -4.24 6.98
N ALA A 201 -13.03 -5.03 5.98
CA ALA A 201 -11.67 -5.53 5.81
C ALA A 201 -10.69 -4.47 5.27
N ASP A 202 -11.20 -3.52 4.49
CA ASP A 202 -10.43 -2.52 3.76
C ASP A 202 -11.13 -1.15 3.88
N PRO A 203 -10.99 -0.45 5.03
CA PRO A 203 -11.82 0.69 5.39
C PRO A 203 -11.37 2.00 4.70
N LEU A 204 -11.02 1.98 3.41
CA LEU A 204 -10.55 3.18 2.69
C LEU A 204 -11.59 4.32 2.65
N HIS A 205 -12.87 4.00 2.83
CA HIS A 205 -13.92 5.00 2.96
C HIS A 205 -13.82 5.84 4.24
N SER A 206 -13.07 5.37 5.26
CA SER A 206 -12.87 6.08 6.53
C SER A 206 -11.91 7.26 6.41
N ILE A 207 -11.05 7.30 5.38
CA ILE A 207 -10.12 8.41 5.14
C ILE A 207 -10.92 9.65 4.75
N PRO A 208 -10.99 10.75 5.51
CA PRO A 208 -11.71 11.95 5.11
C PRO A 208 -10.91 12.73 4.06
N ILE A 209 -10.99 12.30 2.79
CA ILE A 209 -10.35 12.98 1.66
C ILE A 209 -11.08 14.31 1.41
N GLU A 210 -10.37 15.42 1.57
CA GLU A 210 -10.90 16.78 1.38
C GLU A 210 -10.75 17.25 -0.07
N SER A 211 -9.61 16.94 -0.69
CA SER A 211 -9.35 17.22 -2.10
C SER A 211 -8.29 16.29 -2.68
N VAL A 212 -8.31 16.14 -4.00
CA VAL A 212 -7.30 15.39 -4.78
C VAL A 212 -6.56 16.32 -5.73
N GLY A 213 -5.26 16.09 -5.88
CA GLY A 213 -4.41 16.83 -6.82
C GLY A 213 -4.52 16.34 -8.26
N HIS A 214 -3.58 16.80 -9.09
CA HIS A 214 -3.37 16.21 -10.41
C HIS A 214 -2.80 14.80 -10.28
N PHE A 215 -3.12 13.96 -11.27
CA PHE A 215 -2.60 12.61 -11.38
C PHE A 215 -1.21 12.70 -12.01
N LYS A 216 -0.28 11.92 -11.48
CA LYS A 216 1.07 11.76 -12.02
C LYS A 216 1.17 10.38 -12.63
N TYR A 217 1.60 10.29 -13.88
CA TYR A 217 1.89 9.03 -14.54
C TYR A 217 3.39 8.90 -14.73
N THR A 218 3.93 7.72 -14.46
CA THR A 218 5.35 7.44 -14.58
C THR A 218 5.57 6.04 -15.15
N THR A 219 6.53 5.89 -16.05
CA THR A 219 7.17 4.60 -16.34
C THR A 219 8.68 4.72 -16.11
N GLY A 220 9.29 3.65 -15.61
CA GLY A 220 10.71 3.67 -15.28
C GLY A 220 11.11 2.58 -14.31
N ARG A 221 12.07 2.89 -13.44
CA ARG A 221 12.62 1.96 -12.45
C ARG A 221 12.67 2.60 -11.06
N ALA A 222 12.36 1.84 -10.03
CA ALA A 222 12.57 2.23 -8.64
C ALA A 222 13.58 1.29 -7.98
N ASP A 223 14.65 1.88 -7.44
CA ASP A 223 15.70 1.19 -6.71
C ASP A 223 15.53 1.48 -5.21
N TYR A 224 15.48 0.43 -4.38
CA TYR A 224 15.23 0.51 -2.94
C TYR A 224 16.50 0.16 -2.17
N THR A 225 16.81 0.93 -1.13
CA THR A 225 17.94 0.68 -0.24
C THR A 225 17.48 0.79 1.21
N VAL A 226 17.61 -0.29 1.99
CA VAL A 226 17.42 -0.24 3.44
C VAL A 226 18.63 0.46 4.05
N VAL A 227 18.44 1.66 4.59
CA VAL A 227 19.54 2.47 5.15
C VAL A 227 19.69 2.32 6.66
N SER A 228 18.60 1.97 7.36
CA SER A 228 18.64 1.62 8.77
C SER A 228 17.51 0.67 9.13
N VAL A 229 17.73 -0.10 10.19
CA VAL A 229 16.71 -0.87 10.88
C VAL A 229 16.86 -0.55 12.36
N ASP A 230 15.83 0.05 12.93
CA ASP A 230 15.80 0.56 14.30
C ASP A 230 14.69 -0.14 15.10
N GLU A 231 14.86 -0.30 16.41
CA GLU A 231 13.72 -0.60 17.28
C GLU A 231 12.74 0.59 17.30
N LEU A 232 11.45 0.30 17.17
CA LEU A 232 10.39 1.32 17.22
C LEU A 232 10.24 1.88 18.65
N GLY A 233 10.48 1.04 19.67
CA GLY A 233 10.51 1.43 21.08
C GLY A 233 9.13 1.52 21.74
N VAL A 234 8.14 0.78 21.23
CA VAL A 234 6.73 0.88 21.64
C VAL A 234 6.13 -0.46 22.06
N GLY A 235 6.86 -1.56 21.85
CA GLY A 235 6.45 -2.90 22.25
C GLY A 235 5.01 -3.23 21.85
N GLN A 236 4.25 -3.73 22.83
CA GLN A 236 2.89 -4.23 22.63
C GLN A 236 1.89 -3.15 22.17
N ALA A 237 2.21 -1.86 22.31
CA ALA A 237 1.33 -0.77 21.86
C ALA A 237 1.15 -0.76 20.33
N TYR A 238 2.04 -1.40 19.57
CA TYR A 238 1.90 -1.54 18.12
C TYR A 238 0.89 -2.62 17.69
N LEU A 239 0.54 -3.57 18.57
CA LEU A 239 -0.30 -4.72 18.22
C LEU A 239 -1.63 -4.34 17.52
N PRO A 240 -2.39 -3.31 17.96
CA PRO A 240 -3.61 -2.90 17.25
C PRO A 240 -3.35 -2.49 15.78
N HIS A 241 -2.25 -1.79 15.50
CA HIS A 241 -1.88 -1.36 14.14
C HIS A 241 -1.36 -2.52 13.30
N LEU A 242 -0.75 -3.53 13.92
CA LEU A 242 -0.40 -4.78 13.24
C LEU A 242 -1.68 -5.50 12.82
N ILE A 243 -2.58 -5.78 13.77
CA ILE A 243 -3.82 -6.52 13.52
C ILE A 243 -4.68 -5.82 12.47
N GLY A 244 -4.99 -4.54 12.66
CA GLY A 244 -5.89 -3.80 11.78
C GLY A 244 -5.39 -3.60 10.34
N ARG A 245 -4.10 -3.79 10.07
CA ARG A 245 -3.54 -3.64 8.71
C ARG A 245 -3.13 -4.97 8.07
N HIS A 246 -2.68 -5.94 8.86
CA HIS A 246 -2.12 -7.19 8.32
C HIS A 246 -3.10 -8.35 8.28
N TYR A 247 -4.18 -8.29 9.06
CA TYR A 247 -5.11 -9.40 9.29
C TYR A 247 -6.55 -8.96 9.08
N GLU A 248 -7.41 -9.94 8.77
CA GLU A 248 -8.85 -9.75 8.81
C GLU A 248 -9.35 -9.68 10.26
N ASP A 249 -10.55 -9.13 10.47
CA ASP A 249 -11.26 -9.28 11.72
C ASP A 249 -11.68 -10.74 11.90
N VAL A 250 -10.94 -11.49 12.72
CA VAL A 250 -11.14 -12.93 12.92
C VAL A 250 -12.54 -13.29 13.45
N ARG A 251 -13.28 -12.32 14.00
CA ARG A 251 -14.63 -12.52 14.53
C ARG A 251 -15.69 -12.70 13.45
N VAL A 252 -15.39 -12.34 12.20
CA VAL A 252 -16.35 -12.42 11.09
C VAL A 252 -16.37 -13.79 10.41
N HIS A 253 -15.40 -14.66 10.71
CA HIS A 253 -15.30 -15.96 10.08
C HIS A 253 -16.33 -16.94 10.65
N LYS A 254 -17.04 -17.64 9.76
CA LYS A 254 -18.03 -18.65 10.13
C LYS A 254 -17.34 -20.01 10.29
N VAL A 255 -17.44 -20.60 11.49
CA VAL A 255 -16.86 -21.91 11.80
C VAL A 255 -17.98 -22.95 11.88
N GLY A 256 -17.95 -23.96 10.99
CA GLY A 256 -19.01 -24.96 10.89
C GLY A 256 -19.28 -25.75 12.17
N ALA A 257 -18.25 -25.96 13.00
CA ALA A 257 -18.37 -26.64 14.30
C ALA A 257 -19.20 -25.85 15.33
N GLU A 258 -19.38 -24.53 15.13
CA GLU A 258 -20.15 -23.66 16.02
C GLU A 258 -21.62 -23.56 15.62
N TRP A 259 -22.01 -24.19 14.51
CA TRP A 259 -23.38 -24.12 13.98
C TRP A 259 -24.29 -25.08 14.74
N THR A 260 -24.66 -24.68 15.96
CA THR A 260 -25.51 -25.45 16.87
C THR A 260 -27.00 -25.14 16.74
N GLY A 261 -27.35 -24.21 15.85
CA GLY A 261 -28.73 -23.81 15.54
C GLY A 261 -28.77 -22.71 14.46
N LEU A 262 -29.96 -22.42 13.95
CA LEU A 262 -30.19 -21.25 13.08
C LEU A 262 -29.99 -19.98 13.91
N ARG A 263 -29.21 -19.04 13.38
CA ARG A 263 -29.00 -17.70 13.96
C ARG A 263 -29.46 -16.67 12.93
N ASP A 264 -30.65 -16.10 13.14
CA ASP A 264 -31.27 -15.15 12.21
C ASP A 264 -30.95 -13.68 12.56
N GLU A 265 -30.17 -13.43 13.62
CA GLU A 265 -29.84 -12.08 14.13
C GLU A 265 -28.50 -11.53 13.59
N GLU A 266 -27.95 -12.10 12.52
CA GLU A 266 -26.71 -11.57 11.93
C GLU A 266 -26.99 -10.21 11.26
N VAL A 267 -26.46 -9.14 11.84
CA VAL A 267 -26.50 -7.81 11.22
C VAL A 267 -25.69 -7.87 9.92
N GLU A 268 -26.35 -7.66 8.78
CA GLU A 268 -25.66 -7.41 7.50
C GLU A 268 -24.84 -6.12 7.62
N ALA A 269 -23.58 -6.26 8.01
CA ALA A 269 -22.71 -5.14 8.39
C ALA A 269 -21.94 -4.52 7.21
N GLU A 270 -22.03 -5.11 6.01
CA GLU A 270 -21.25 -4.61 4.86
C GLU A 270 -22.00 -3.51 4.12
N SER A 271 -21.63 -2.27 4.46
CA SER A 271 -21.87 -1.13 3.57
C SER A 271 -20.64 -0.93 2.67
N PHE A 272 -20.88 -0.63 1.39
CA PHE A 272 -19.82 -0.27 0.43
C PHE A 272 -19.93 1.22 0.07
N PRO A 273 -19.70 2.14 1.04
CA PRO A 273 -19.82 3.56 0.79
C PRO A 273 -18.90 3.97 -0.36
N VAL A 274 -19.45 4.70 -1.33
CA VAL A 274 -18.73 5.12 -2.53
C VAL A 274 -18.51 6.62 -2.48
N ARG A 275 -17.26 7.06 -2.62
CA ARG A 275 -16.90 8.47 -2.76
C ARG A 275 -16.18 8.69 -4.08
N ARG A 276 -16.45 9.82 -4.72
CA ARG A 276 -15.93 10.18 -6.05
C ARG A 276 -15.29 11.55 -5.97
N PHE A 277 -14.06 11.64 -6.45
CA PHE A 277 -13.26 12.85 -6.46
C PHE A 277 -12.80 13.11 -7.89
N ASN A 278 -12.75 14.37 -8.29
CA ASN A 278 -12.23 14.78 -9.59
C ASN A 278 -11.18 15.86 -9.38
N THR A 279 -10.19 15.93 -10.27
CA THR A 279 -9.26 17.04 -10.30
C THR A 279 -10.01 18.36 -10.55
N PRO A 280 -9.60 19.50 -9.96
CA PRO A 280 -10.26 20.79 -10.18
C PRO A 280 -10.41 21.11 -11.68
N GLY A 281 -11.64 21.35 -12.13
CA GLY A 281 -11.93 21.68 -13.54
C GLY A 281 -12.23 20.48 -14.45
N PHE A 282 -12.07 19.24 -13.98
CA PHE A 282 -12.44 18.04 -14.74
C PHE A 282 -13.97 17.94 -14.88
N LYS A 283 -14.50 18.32 -16.05
CA LYS A 283 -15.93 18.15 -16.37
C LYS A 283 -16.14 16.75 -16.93
N ASN A 284 -17.10 16.00 -16.38
CA ASN A 284 -17.62 14.80 -17.03
C ASN A 284 -18.13 15.21 -18.43
N SER A 285 -17.41 14.83 -19.49
CA SER A 285 -17.97 14.87 -20.84
C SER A 285 -19.18 13.94 -20.84
N LYS A 286 -20.38 14.52 -20.96
CA LYS A 286 -21.64 13.80 -21.14
C LYS A 286 -21.62 13.00 -22.43
#